data_AF-A0A0N4XJD7-F1
#
_entry.id   AF-A0A0N4XJD7-F1
#
_cell.length_a   1.000
_cell.length_b   1.000
_cell.length_c   1.000
_cell.angle_alpha   90.00
_cell.angle_beta   90.00
_cell.angle_gamma   90.00
#
_symmetry.space_group_name_H-M   'P 1'
#
loop_
_entity.id
_entity.type
_entity.pdbx_description
1 polymer ?
#
loop_
_entity_poly.entity_id
_entity_poly.type
_entity_poly.pdbx_seq_one_letter_code
_entity_poly.pdbx_strand_id
1 'polypeptide(L)'
;MGISAYHPMAQPGRNYSLAIKLCLFLPIFYLGPSHSDCLAQKIENPCATADCEGMCVLSKDDGGFGVGFKCTCPIGQKLVEGKKCVDSIDYLLFSSNKIVRGIFPDQVQNSLSEAILPISPISQRRIGMYFEVECDVHGNSFFYADIMDNTVYR
;
A
#
# COMPACT_ATOMS: atom_id res chain seq x y z
N MET A 1 -7.87 -22.80 19.93
CA MET A 1 -7.95 -21.47 19.29
C MET A 1 -7.46 -21.63 17.85
N GLY A 2 -8.39 -21.80 16.92
CA GLY A 2 -8.11 -22.01 15.51
C GLY A 2 -9.32 -21.54 14.73
N ILE A 3 -9.13 -20.60 13.81
CA ILE A 3 -10.21 -20.08 12.97
C ILE A 3 -10.04 -20.69 11.59
N SER A 4 -11.12 -21.35 11.19
CA SER A 4 -11.26 -22.27 10.08
C SER A 4 -11.19 -21.56 8.73
N ALA A 5 -10.29 -22.03 7.85
CA ALA A 5 -10.31 -21.71 6.43
C ALA A 5 -11.38 -22.59 5.76
N TYR A 6 -12.48 -22.01 5.32
CA TYR A 6 -13.44 -22.71 4.47
C TYR A 6 -12.90 -22.78 3.04
N HIS A 7 -12.43 -23.98 2.67
CA HIS A 7 -12.34 -24.43 1.28
C HIS A 7 -13.75 -24.79 0.78
N PRO A 8 -14.22 -24.29 -0.38
CA PRO A 8 -15.30 -24.94 -1.09
C PRO A 8 -14.74 -26.12 -1.89
N MET A 9 -15.22 -27.32 -1.55
CA MET A 9 -15.02 -28.54 -2.32
C MET A 9 -15.66 -28.40 -3.70
N ALA A 10 -14.90 -28.73 -4.74
CA ALA A 10 -15.36 -28.84 -6.11
C ALA A 10 -16.34 -30.03 -6.24
N GLN A 11 -17.50 -29.80 -6.84
CA GLN A 11 -18.34 -30.87 -7.41
C GLN A 11 -18.51 -30.68 -8.92
N PRO A 12 -18.64 -31.79 -9.68
CA PRO A 12 -18.36 -31.84 -11.10
C PRO A 12 -19.60 -31.55 -11.94
N GLY A 13 -19.38 -30.93 -13.10
CA GLY A 13 -20.36 -30.86 -14.18
C GLY A 13 -21.12 -29.54 -14.27
N ARG A 14 -20.53 -28.55 -14.95
CA ARG A 14 -21.21 -27.73 -15.96
C ARG A 14 -20.21 -26.92 -16.78
N ASN A 15 -20.49 -26.86 -18.08
CA ASN A 15 -19.61 -26.43 -19.15
C ASN A 15 -19.11 -24.98 -19.04
N TYR A 16 -17.90 -24.85 -19.55
CA TYR A 16 -16.98 -23.72 -19.65
C TYR A 16 -17.57 -22.49 -20.35
N SER A 17 -17.50 -21.34 -19.69
CA SER A 17 -17.30 -20.05 -20.36
C SER A 17 -16.36 -19.24 -19.48
N LEU A 18 -15.07 -19.47 -19.66
CA LEU A 18 -14.01 -18.75 -18.98
C LEU A 18 -13.88 -17.36 -19.65
N ALA A 19 -14.82 -16.47 -19.38
CA ALA A 19 -14.64 -15.05 -19.65
C ALA A 19 -13.64 -14.51 -18.62
N ILE A 20 -12.35 -14.76 -18.84
CA ILE A 20 -11.27 -14.00 -18.20
C ILE A 20 -11.38 -12.58 -18.76
N LYS A 21 -12.23 -11.75 -18.13
CA LYS A 21 -12.07 -10.31 -18.23
C LYS A 21 -10.84 -9.95 -17.42
N LEU A 22 -9.72 -9.87 -18.12
CA LEU A 22 -8.55 -9.09 -17.72
C LEU A 22 -9.09 -7.71 -17.30
N CYS A 23 -9.08 -7.43 -15.99
CA CYS A 23 -9.33 -6.08 -15.50
C CYS A 23 -8.08 -5.28 -15.85
N LEU A 24 -8.09 -4.69 -17.05
CA LEU A 24 -7.11 -3.67 -17.44
C LEU A 24 -7.17 -2.56 -16.40
N PHE A 25 -5.99 -2.15 -15.93
CA PHE A 25 -5.79 -0.98 -15.07
C PHE A 25 -6.38 0.26 -15.77
N LEU A 26 -7.65 0.52 -15.50
CA LEU A 26 -8.22 1.86 -15.57
C LEU A 26 -7.87 2.55 -14.25
N PRO A 27 -7.60 3.86 -14.24
CA PRO A 27 -7.51 4.62 -13.00
C PRO A 27 -8.93 4.77 -12.47
N ILE A 28 -9.49 3.68 -11.94
CA ILE A 28 -10.71 3.71 -11.18
C ILE A 28 -10.31 4.34 -9.86
N PHE A 29 -10.52 5.65 -9.74
CA PHE A 29 -10.80 6.24 -8.43
C PHE A 29 -11.98 5.45 -7.88
N TYR A 30 -11.71 4.46 -7.02
CA TYR A 30 -12.75 3.73 -6.32
C TYR A 30 -13.43 4.73 -5.38
N LEU A 31 -14.49 5.38 -5.88
CA LEU A 31 -15.43 6.11 -5.06
C LEU A 31 -16.07 5.07 -4.14
N GLY A 32 -15.58 5.03 -2.90
CA GLY A 32 -16.15 4.16 -1.87
C GLY A 32 -17.62 4.48 -1.64
N PRO A 33 -18.38 3.55 -1.02
CA PRO A 33 -19.78 3.81 -0.70
C PRO A 33 -19.91 5.05 0.19
N SER A 34 -20.92 5.89 -0.07
CA SER A 34 -21.21 7.09 0.73
C SER A 34 -21.71 6.76 2.15
N HIS A 35 -22.15 5.52 2.35
CA HIS A 35 -22.72 5.02 3.58
C HIS A 35 -22.55 3.49 3.68
N SER A 36 -22.36 2.96 4.89
CA SER A 36 -22.34 1.52 5.16
C SER A 36 -23.22 1.16 6.35
N ASP A 37 -24.11 0.19 6.20
CA ASP A 37 -24.93 -0.35 7.30
C ASP A 37 -24.10 -1.34 8.14
N CYS A 38 -23.28 -0.83 9.05
CA CYS A 38 -22.58 -1.66 10.03
C CYS A 38 -23.44 -1.77 11.29
N LEU A 39 -23.76 -2.99 11.74
CA LEU A 39 -24.53 -3.23 12.97
C LEU A 39 -25.88 -2.47 13.02
N ALA A 40 -26.53 -2.29 11.85
CA ALA A 40 -27.77 -1.52 11.69
C ALA A 40 -27.69 -0.04 12.10
N GLN A 41 -26.48 0.52 12.22
CA GLN A 41 -26.28 1.96 12.43
C GLN A 41 -25.91 2.64 11.11
N LYS A 42 -26.50 3.82 10.89
CA LYS A 42 -26.17 4.67 9.75
C LYS A 42 -24.86 5.42 10.05
N ILE A 43 -23.72 4.93 9.56
CA ILE A 43 -22.41 5.59 9.67
C ILE A 43 -22.11 6.36 8.39
N GLU A 44 -22.11 7.69 8.47
CA GLU A 44 -21.74 8.55 7.34
C GLU A 44 -20.25 8.42 7.04
N ASN A 45 -19.91 8.22 5.76
CA ASN A 45 -18.52 8.12 5.34
C ASN A 45 -17.90 9.54 5.27
N PRO A 46 -16.98 9.91 6.17
CA PRO A 46 -16.37 11.25 6.17
C PRO A 46 -15.50 11.51 4.93
N CYS A 47 -15.11 10.48 4.18
CA CYS A 47 -14.41 10.64 2.91
C CYS A 47 -15.31 11.14 1.77
N ALA A 48 -16.63 11.08 1.90
CA ALA A 48 -17.55 11.49 0.83
C ALA A 48 -17.48 13.00 0.51
N THR A 49 -17.09 13.82 1.49
CA THR A 49 -16.89 15.27 1.36
C THR A 49 -15.45 15.70 1.63
N ALA A 50 -14.53 14.73 1.75
CA ALA A 50 -13.13 15.02 1.97
C ALA A 50 -12.47 15.57 0.70
N ASP A 51 -11.55 16.52 0.90
CA ASP A 51 -10.79 17.17 -0.15
C ASP A 51 -9.34 16.68 -0.11
N CYS A 52 -9.16 15.36 -0.28
CA CYS A 52 -7.84 14.73 -0.37
C CYS A 52 -7.42 14.68 -1.84
N GLU A 53 -6.21 15.15 -2.16
CA GLU A 53 -5.65 14.99 -3.51
C GLU A 53 -5.32 13.51 -3.81
N GLY A 54 -4.80 12.82 -2.80
CA GLY A 54 -4.52 11.39 -2.86
C GLY A 54 -5.69 10.52 -2.39
N MET A 55 -5.38 9.58 -1.50
CA MET A 55 -6.36 8.65 -0.94
C MET A 55 -6.94 9.19 0.36
N CYS A 56 -8.23 8.93 0.60
CA CYS A 56 -8.89 9.17 1.88
C CYS A 56 -9.05 7.85 2.64
N VAL A 57 -8.47 7.76 3.84
CA VAL A 57 -8.51 6.56 4.68
C VAL A 57 -9.27 6.88 5.96
N LEU A 58 -10.23 6.03 6.29
CA LEU A 58 -10.99 6.14 7.54
C LEU A 58 -10.06 5.99 8.75
N SER A 59 -10.25 6.85 9.75
CA SER A 59 -9.50 6.85 10.99
C SER A 59 -10.42 7.03 12.18
N LYS A 60 -9.85 6.97 13.39
CA LYS A 60 -10.55 7.53 14.56
C LYS A 60 -10.68 9.03 14.36
N ASP A 61 -11.80 9.60 14.80
CA ASP A 61 -11.94 11.04 14.93
C ASP A 61 -11.08 11.56 16.09
N ASP A 62 -10.79 12.86 16.10
CA ASP A 62 -10.01 13.50 17.17
C ASP A 62 -10.73 13.42 18.54
N GLY A 63 -12.05 13.20 18.53
CA GLY A 63 -12.88 13.01 19.72
C GLY A 63 -12.89 11.58 20.29
N GLY A 64 -12.36 10.59 19.56
CA GLY A 64 -12.22 9.19 19.99
C GLY A 64 -13.49 8.35 20.01
N PHE A 65 -14.66 8.91 19.70
CA PHE A 65 -15.97 8.24 19.75
C PHE A 65 -16.65 8.12 18.36
N GLY A 66 -16.11 8.77 17.33
CA GLY A 66 -16.64 8.82 15.98
C GLY A 66 -15.69 8.25 14.92
N VAL A 67 -16.14 8.31 13.66
CA VAL A 67 -15.35 7.92 12.49
C VAL A 67 -14.82 9.20 11.83
N GLY A 68 -13.51 9.35 11.82
CA GLY A 68 -12.80 10.42 11.13
C GLY A 68 -12.18 9.95 9.82
N PHE A 69 -11.36 10.80 9.22
CA PHE A 69 -10.56 10.44 8.06
C PHE A 69 -9.17 11.08 8.11
N LYS A 70 -8.26 10.49 7.33
CA LYS A 70 -6.95 11.05 7.05
C LYS A 70 -6.65 10.94 5.56
N CYS A 71 -6.11 12.01 4.98
CA CYS A 71 -5.55 11.96 3.64
C CYS A 71 -4.18 11.27 3.65
N THR A 72 -3.89 10.49 2.61
CA THR A 72 -2.59 9.86 2.41
C THR A 72 -2.21 9.91 0.94
N CYS A 73 -0.92 10.04 0.66
CA CYS A 73 -0.42 10.14 -0.71
C CYS A 73 0.02 8.78 -1.26
N PRO A 74 0.01 8.61 -2.60
CA PRO A 74 0.68 7.51 -3.27
C PRO A 74 2.15 7.36 -2.85
N ILE A 75 2.70 6.18 -3.11
CA ILE A 75 4.12 5.89 -2.90
C ILE A 75 4.97 6.88 -3.72
N GLY A 76 6.03 7.41 -3.13
CA GLY A 76 6.91 8.42 -3.74
C GLY A 76 6.46 9.86 -3.51
N GLN A 77 5.30 10.06 -2.88
CA GLN A 77 4.74 11.39 -2.62
C GLN A 77 4.57 11.66 -1.12
N LYS A 78 4.83 12.91 -0.74
CA LYS A 78 4.67 13.43 0.61
C LYS A 78 3.33 14.16 0.73
N LEU A 79 2.66 13.99 1.87
CA LEU A 79 1.48 14.77 2.22
C LEU A 79 1.90 16.16 2.73
N VAL A 80 1.38 17.21 2.09
CA VAL A 80 1.60 18.62 2.44
C VAL A 80 0.27 19.25 2.83
N GLU A 81 0.28 20.09 3.86
CA GLU A 81 -0.93 20.77 4.39
C GLU A 81 -2.07 19.80 4.76
N GLY A 82 -1.75 18.53 5.02
CA GLY A 82 -2.71 17.48 5.39
C GLY A 82 -3.63 17.00 4.27
N LYS A 83 -3.48 17.49 3.03
CA LYS A 83 -4.40 17.18 1.91
C LYS A 83 -3.76 17.01 0.54
N LYS A 84 -2.65 17.71 0.28
CA LYS A 84 -1.99 17.74 -1.03
C LYS A 84 -0.85 16.75 -1.12
N CYS A 85 -0.56 16.27 -2.32
CA CYS A 85 0.52 15.32 -2.59
C CYS A 85 1.60 15.95 -3.45
N VAL A 86 2.84 15.88 -2.99
CA VAL A 86 3.99 16.40 -3.75
C VAL A 86 5.03 15.31 -3.92
N ASP A 87 5.61 15.22 -5.11
CA ASP A 87 6.75 14.34 -5.37
C ASP A 87 7.92 14.73 -4.47
N SER A 88 8.67 13.74 -4.00
CA SER A 88 9.87 14.01 -3.23
C SER A 88 10.95 12.96 -3.40
N ILE A 89 12.16 13.47 -3.62
CA ILE A 89 13.40 12.70 -3.68
C ILE A 89 14.18 12.71 -2.35
N ASP A 90 13.77 13.53 -1.38
CA ASP A 90 14.38 13.54 -0.04
C ASP A 90 13.79 12.42 0.83
N TYR A 91 14.37 11.23 0.73
CA TYR A 91 14.02 10.05 1.50
C TYR A 91 15.26 9.29 1.96
N LEU A 92 15.10 8.47 3.00
CA LEU A 92 16.08 7.53 3.48
C LEU A 92 15.79 6.16 2.89
N LEU A 93 16.76 5.58 2.20
CA LEU A 93 16.72 4.20 1.73
C LEU A 93 17.45 3.29 2.72
N PHE A 94 16.84 2.16 3.07
CA PHE A 94 17.46 1.17 3.93
C PHE A 94 17.01 -0.26 3.60
N SER A 95 17.87 -1.22 3.95
CA SER A 95 17.63 -2.66 3.85
C SER A 95 17.50 -3.30 5.22
N SER A 96 16.86 -4.46 5.23
CA SER A 96 16.84 -5.40 6.35
C SER A 96 16.78 -6.82 5.79
N ASN A 97 16.87 -7.83 6.67
CA ASN A 97 16.86 -9.25 6.29
C ASN A 97 15.71 -9.68 5.36
N LYS A 98 14.61 -8.94 5.25
CA LYS A 98 13.46 -9.32 4.42
C LYS A 98 12.85 -8.19 3.61
N ILE A 99 13.31 -6.95 3.77
CA ILE A 99 12.70 -5.82 3.06
C ILE A 99 13.71 -4.74 2.75
N VAL A 100 13.60 -4.15 1.56
CA VAL A 100 14.18 -2.85 1.22
C VAL A 100 13.05 -1.83 1.24
N ARG A 101 13.23 -0.71 1.94
CA ARG A 101 12.24 0.35 2.10
C ARG A 101 12.85 1.73 1.95
N GLY A 102 12.01 2.67 1.54
CA GLY A 102 12.31 4.09 1.53
C GLY A 102 11.31 4.82 2.40
N ILE A 103 11.80 5.61 3.35
CA ILE A 103 10.97 6.40 4.26
C ILE A 103 11.31 7.87 4.14
N PHE A 104 10.34 8.73 4.38
CA PHE A 104 10.57 10.16 4.50
C PHE A 104 10.97 10.48 5.96
N PRO A 105 12.17 11.04 6.21
CA PRO A 105 12.70 11.20 7.57
C PRO A 105 11.85 12.12 8.46
N ASP A 106 11.25 13.17 7.88
CA ASP A 106 10.49 14.18 8.61
C ASP A 106 8.99 13.82 8.76
N GLN A 107 8.56 12.68 8.22
CA GLN A 107 7.18 12.23 8.33
C GLN A 107 6.95 11.58 9.71
N VAL A 108 6.36 12.34 10.63
CA VAL A 108 5.96 11.89 11.97
C VAL A 108 4.98 10.72 11.89
N GLN A 109 5.15 9.74 12.79
CA GLN A 109 4.51 8.42 13.05
C GLN A 109 3.09 8.07 12.54
N ASN A 110 2.33 8.99 11.96
CA ASN A 110 0.94 8.78 11.55
C ASN A 110 0.72 8.78 10.02
N SER A 111 1.71 9.07 9.18
CA SER A 111 1.56 9.01 7.72
C SER A 111 1.95 7.64 7.18
N LEU A 112 1.07 7.05 6.36
CA LEU A 112 1.29 5.75 5.73
C LEU A 112 2.09 5.86 4.41
N SER A 113 2.72 7.01 4.16
CA SER A 113 3.41 7.29 2.90
C SER A 113 4.82 6.69 2.89
N GLU A 114 5.04 5.74 1.99
CA GLU A 114 6.37 5.22 1.63
C GLU A 114 6.98 6.03 0.50
N ALA A 115 8.31 6.18 0.51
CA ALA A 115 9.04 6.85 -0.56
C ALA A 115 9.30 5.94 -1.77
N ILE A 116 9.44 4.64 -1.55
CA ILE A 116 9.56 3.65 -2.64
C ILE A 116 8.61 2.48 -2.38
N LEU A 117 8.30 1.72 -3.44
CA LEU A 117 7.55 0.49 -3.30
C LEU A 117 8.40 -0.51 -2.50
N PRO A 118 7.93 -1.02 -1.35
CA PRO A 118 8.72 -1.94 -0.55
C PRO A 118 9.07 -3.21 -1.34
N ILE A 119 10.35 -3.56 -1.38
CA ILE A 119 10.81 -4.74 -2.11
C ILE A 119 10.80 -5.94 -1.18
N SER A 120 9.96 -6.92 -1.50
CA SER A 120 9.86 -8.20 -0.82
C SER A 120 10.49 -9.32 -1.65
N PRO A 121 10.96 -10.42 -1.03
CA PRO A 121 11.59 -11.53 -1.75
C PRO A 121 10.73 -12.06 -2.89
N ILE A 122 11.28 -12.02 -4.10
CA ILE A 122 10.63 -12.53 -5.32
C ILE A 122 10.92 -14.03 -5.48
N SER A 123 11.99 -14.54 -4.85
CA SER A 123 12.40 -15.95 -4.97
C SER A 123 11.27 -16.90 -4.55
N GLN A 124 11.11 -18.01 -5.27
CA GLN A 124 10.08 -19.03 -4.97
C GLN A 124 10.18 -19.55 -3.53
N ARG A 125 11.39 -19.50 -2.97
CA ARG A 125 11.66 -19.91 -1.59
C ARG A 125 11.16 -18.88 -0.56
N ARG A 126 10.92 -17.62 -0.97
CA ARG A 126 10.60 -16.47 -0.11
C ARG A 126 11.63 -16.24 1.00
N ILE A 127 12.91 -16.51 0.71
CA ILE A 127 14.02 -16.44 1.69
C ILE A 127 14.92 -15.23 1.46
N GLY A 128 14.60 -14.31 0.54
CA GLY A 128 15.47 -13.17 0.19
C GLY A 128 16.06 -12.45 1.41
N MET A 129 17.35 -12.14 1.35
CA MET A 129 18.10 -11.51 2.43
C MET A 129 18.84 -10.31 1.86
N TYR A 130 18.37 -9.11 2.19
CA TYR A 130 18.91 -7.87 1.66
C TYR A 130 19.90 -7.29 2.64
N PHE A 131 21.14 -7.12 2.19
CA PHE A 131 22.23 -6.67 3.05
C PHE A 131 22.62 -5.22 2.77
N GLU A 132 22.66 -4.84 1.50
CA GLU A 132 23.17 -3.54 1.05
C GLU A 132 22.21 -2.89 0.06
N VAL A 133 22.08 -1.57 0.19
CA VAL A 133 21.32 -0.69 -0.71
C VAL A 133 22.12 0.56 -0.99
N GLU A 134 22.18 0.96 -2.26
CA GLU A 134 22.87 2.17 -2.70
C GLU A 134 22.01 2.96 -3.69
N CYS A 135 22.04 4.29 -3.61
CA CYS A 135 21.31 5.16 -4.54
C CYS A 135 22.25 5.72 -5.61
N ASP A 136 21.86 5.58 -6.89
CA ASP A 136 22.39 6.35 -8.00
C ASP A 136 21.50 7.58 -8.23
N VAL A 137 21.96 8.70 -7.69
CA VAL A 137 21.26 9.99 -7.75
C VAL A 137 21.21 10.54 -9.18
N HIS A 138 22.16 10.18 -10.05
CA HIS A 138 22.21 10.67 -11.43
C HIS A 138 21.27 9.87 -12.34
N GLY A 139 21.20 8.55 -12.18
CA GLY A 139 20.33 7.67 -12.94
C GLY A 139 18.92 7.51 -12.39
N ASN A 140 18.59 8.18 -11.27
CA ASN A 140 17.32 8.08 -10.55
C ASN A 140 16.91 6.62 -10.30
N SER A 141 17.88 5.82 -9.85
CA SER A 141 17.70 4.40 -9.51
C SER A 141 18.45 4.06 -8.23
N PHE A 142 18.13 2.92 -7.65
CA PHE A 142 18.89 2.38 -6.54
C PHE A 142 19.22 0.92 -6.83
N PHE A 143 20.28 0.43 -6.21
CA PHE A 143 20.72 -0.94 -6.33
C PHE A 143 20.56 -1.63 -4.99
N TYR A 144 20.24 -2.92 -5.02
CA TYR A 144 20.14 -3.72 -3.81
C TYR A 144 20.69 -5.13 -4.04
N ALA A 145 21.39 -5.65 -3.04
CA ALA A 145 21.97 -6.99 -3.09
C ALA A 145 21.08 -8.00 -2.36
N ASP A 146 20.66 -9.08 -3.04
CA ASP A 146 20.10 -10.27 -2.40
C ASP A 146 21.18 -11.34 -2.30
N ILE A 147 21.65 -11.60 -1.09
CA ILE A 147 22.74 -12.56 -0.87
C ILE A 147 22.28 -14.01 -0.98
N MET A 148 20.97 -14.29 -0.92
CA MET A 148 20.45 -15.64 -1.14
C MET A 148 20.48 -16.02 -2.62
N ASP A 149 20.25 -15.05 -3.49
CA ASP A 149 20.25 -15.23 -4.94
C ASP A 149 21.60 -14.85 -5.57
N ASN A 150 22.58 -14.42 -4.76
CA ASN A 150 23.91 -13.96 -5.18
C ASN A 150 23.85 -12.96 -6.36
N THR A 151 22.89 -12.03 -6.30
CA THR A 151 22.55 -11.12 -7.40
C THR A 151 22.37 -9.70 -6.87
N VAL A 152 22.87 -8.73 -7.65
CA VAL A 152 22.60 -7.31 -7.47
C VAL A 152 21.51 -6.90 -8.45
N TYR A 153 20.48 -6.27 -7.92
CA TYR A 153 19.32 -5.78 -8.66
C TYR A 153 19.35 -4.25 -8.77
N ARG A 154 18.58 -3.71 -9.71
CA ARG A 154 18.33 -2.29 -9.93
C ARG A 154 16.82 -2.04 -9.90
#